data_AF-A0A378LT44-F1
#
_entry.id   AF-A0A378LT44-F1
#
_cell.length_a   1.000
_cell.length_b   1.000
_cell.length_c   1.000
_cell.angle_alpha   90.00
_cell.angle_beta   90.00
_cell.angle_gamma   90.00
#
_symmetry.space_group_name_H-M   'P 1'
#
loop_
_entity.id
_entity.type
_entity.pdbx_description
1 polymer ?
#
loop_
_entity_poly.entity_id
_entity_poly.type
_entity_poly.pdbx_seq_one_letter_code
_entity_poly.pdbx_strand_id
1 'polypeptide(L)'
;MLSKIKRPNRIKIDNPGGGDCGFYALAVGLIDIIQKQHALTETSTIYQHWKVQSPGLVDLEEILGIDLNELYTSSGNYKKEHRELMFKLQMSLRSIACNIYQNEPIFRLSAEDVLQDERGKIDSTPIYCKFAEIVDFYLDRGKDSLAKISQFNELAFSPEVRRLAEETAKVIEARIKNKGAKEAQKIEKDYIKEVLVRDIILNKEANPDSIILKGVEKIEEQGRWATHYDLKEIADQLHVNLHVVGQMDGRDNPLYPTVTLYNEGNAHWTTSIQRLPKAKEEHFDLDVEADIPPLHHKELSPKEEQIIEATVSTQQEGDKVGAYRRNVRELMDAASTPGFFSKVKNKIENLENLDELQAEPGESDEKFALRLQEAHYRRALK
;
A
#
# COMPACT_ATOMS: atom_id res chain seq x y z
N MET A 1 28.88 19.91 22.14
CA MET A 1 28.89 19.80 20.66
C MET A 1 28.40 18.42 20.28
N LEU A 2 27.10 18.26 20.06
CA LEU A 2 26.55 17.03 19.47
C LEU A 2 26.74 17.16 17.96
N SER A 3 27.70 16.44 17.42
CA SER A 3 27.89 16.29 15.97
C SER A 3 26.57 15.84 15.36
N LYS A 4 25.99 16.67 14.50
CA LYS A 4 24.91 16.28 13.58
C LYS A 4 25.45 15.12 12.73
N ILE A 5 25.20 13.89 13.16
CA ILE A 5 25.36 12.71 12.31
C ILE A 5 24.44 12.97 11.12
N LYS A 6 25.03 13.26 9.95
CA LYS A 6 24.28 13.29 8.69
C LYS A 6 23.64 11.91 8.58
N ARG A 7 22.31 11.85 8.80
CA ARG A 7 21.54 10.65 8.51
C ARG A 7 21.82 10.33 7.03
N PRO A 8 22.14 9.08 6.67
CA PRO A 8 22.31 8.72 5.27
C PRO A 8 21.04 9.15 4.51
N ASN A 9 21.20 9.76 3.33
CA ASN A 9 20.07 10.11 2.46
C ASN A 9 19.31 8.83 2.17
N ARG A 10 18.16 8.64 2.82
CA ARG A 10 17.28 7.51 2.58
C ARG A 10 16.34 7.86 1.45
N ILE A 11 16.19 6.95 0.51
CA ILE A 11 15.30 7.11 -0.64
C ILE A 11 13.92 6.62 -0.20
N LYS A 12 12.91 7.44 -0.42
CA LYS A 12 11.51 7.15 -0.11
C LYS A 12 10.79 6.76 -1.39
N ILE A 13 10.31 5.53 -1.48
CA ILE A 13 9.51 5.04 -2.60
C ILE A 13 8.05 5.05 -2.15
N ASP A 14 7.22 5.76 -2.91
CA ASP A 14 5.79 5.85 -2.69
C ASP A 14 5.05 4.64 -3.30
N ASN A 15 3.73 4.62 -3.29
CA ASN A 15 2.92 3.60 -3.94
C ASN A 15 1.55 4.15 -4.38
N PRO A 16 0.76 3.39 -5.16
CA PRO A 16 -0.52 3.88 -5.70
C PRO A 16 -1.60 4.20 -4.64
N GLY A 17 -1.42 3.81 -3.38
CA GLY A 17 -2.40 4.10 -2.33
C GLY A 17 -3.66 3.24 -2.42
N GLY A 18 -4.83 3.87 -2.32
CA GLY A 18 -6.14 3.19 -2.48
C GLY A 18 -6.61 2.36 -1.28
N GLY A 19 -5.96 2.50 -0.13
CA GLY A 19 -6.20 1.69 1.07
C GLY A 19 -5.38 0.40 1.15
N ASP A 20 -4.53 0.15 0.16
CA ASP A 20 -3.63 -1.00 0.12
C ASP A 20 -2.16 -0.61 0.45
N CYS A 21 -1.93 0.66 0.81
CA CYS A 21 -0.60 1.27 0.86
C CYS A 21 0.39 0.54 1.77
N GLY A 22 -0.04 0.00 2.92
CA GLY A 22 0.87 -0.72 3.81
C GLY A 22 1.39 -2.03 3.22
N PHE A 23 0.53 -2.79 2.54
CA PHE A 23 0.94 -4.01 1.85
C PHE A 23 1.82 -3.70 0.64
N TYR A 24 1.51 -2.65 -0.13
CA TYR A 24 2.40 -2.17 -1.19
C TYR A 24 3.78 -1.75 -0.65
N ALA A 25 3.81 -0.98 0.43
CA ALA A 25 5.05 -0.50 1.03
C ALA A 25 5.93 -1.65 1.54
N LEU A 26 5.32 -2.67 2.16
CA LEU A 26 6.04 -3.88 2.55
C LEU A 26 6.54 -4.65 1.33
N ALA A 27 5.73 -4.82 0.29
CA ALA A 27 6.12 -5.49 -0.96
C ALA A 27 7.34 -4.82 -1.61
N VAL A 28 7.35 -3.49 -1.74
CA VAL A 28 8.52 -2.74 -2.27
C VAL A 28 9.77 -2.99 -1.43
N GLY A 29 9.65 -3.04 -0.11
CA GLY A 29 10.76 -3.36 0.79
C GLY A 29 11.30 -4.78 0.59
N LEU A 30 10.41 -5.75 0.39
CA LEU A 30 10.77 -7.13 0.11
C LEU A 30 11.44 -7.28 -1.26
N ILE A 31 10.95 -6.58 -2.30
CA ILE A 31 11.57 -6.54 -3.63
C ILE A 31 13.02 -6.08 -3.52
N ASP A 32 13.29 -4.98 -2.80
CA ASP A 32 14.65 -4.46 -2.59
C ASP A 32 15.58 -5.50 -1.95
N ILE A 33 15.09 -6.22 -0.93
CA ILE A 33 15.86 -7.29 -0.27
C ILE A 33 16.11 -8.46 -1.22
N ILE A 34 15.08 -8.93 -1.93
CA ILE A 34 15.17 -10.07 -2.86
C ILE A 34 16.17 -9.77 -3.97
N GLN A 35 16.08 -8.59 -4.58
CA GLN A 35 17.02 -8.17 -5.64
C GLN A 35 18.46 -8.09 -5.13
N LYS A 36 18.68 -7.58 -3.91
CA LYS A 36 20.02 -7.52 -3.30
C LYS A 36 20.57 -8.90 -2.98
N GLN A 37 19.77 -9.80 -2.42
CA GLN A 37 20.20 -11.17 -2.14
C GLN A 37 20.55 -11.90 -3.44
N HIS A 38 19.67 -11.83 -4.43
CA HIS A 38 19.88 -12.49 -5.71
C HIS A 38 21.12 -11.96 -6.44
N ALA A 39 21.38 -10.65 -6.40
CA ALA A 39 22.59 -10.07 -6.98
C ALA A 39 23.90 -10.55 -6.31
N LEU A 40 23.83 -11.07 -5.07
CA LEU A 40 24.99 -11.57 -4.33
C LEU A 40 25.16 -13.09 -4.42
N THR A 41 24.07 -13.85 -4.45
CA THR A 41 24.09 -15.31 -4.29
C THR A 41 23.25 -16.08 -5.33
N GLU A 42 22.72 -15.40 -6.35
CA GLU A 42 21.81 -15.98 -7.37
C GLU A 42 20.56 -16.67 -6.78
N THR A 43 20.26 -16.37 -5.51
CA THR A 43 19.21 -16.99 -4.72
C THR A 43 18.67 -15.95 -3.73
N SER A 44 17.42 -16.10 -3.29
CA SER A 44 16.86 -15.28 -2.23
C SER A 44 16.08 -16.13 -1.25
N THR A 45 16.56 -16.20 0.00
CA THR A 45 15.85 -16.90 1.08
C THR A 45 14.51 -16.25 1.39
N ILE A 46 14.42 -14.92 1.27
CA ILE A 46 13.17 -14.18 1.48
C ILE A 46 12.13 -14.55 0.41
N TYR A 47 12.52 -14.65 -0.86
CA TYR A 47 11.62 -15.14 -1.90
C TYR A 47 11.12 -16.57 -1.60
N GLN A 48 12.02 -17.47 -1.17
CA GLN A 48 11.63 -18.85 -0.85
C GLN A 48 10.64 -18.90 0.32
N HIS A 49 10.88 -18.15 1.40
CA HIS A 49 9.92 -18.06 2.51
C HIS A 49 8.58 -17.50 2.03
N TRP A 50 8.58 -16.43 1.23
CA TRP A 50 7.35 -15.83 0.72
C TRP A 50 6.57 -16.80 -0.18
N LYS A 51 7.26 -17.53 -1.07
CA LYS A 51 6.62 -18.52 -1.94
C LYS A 51 6.00 -19.68 -1.14
N VAL A 52 6.64 -20.11 -0.05
CA VAL A 52 6.09 -21.14 0.86
C VAL A 52 4.83 -20.64 1.57
N GLN A 53 4.86 -19.40 2.08
CA GLN A 53 3.74 -18.80 2.81
C GLN A 53 2.58 -18.36 1.90
N SER A 54 2.87 -18.10 0.62
CA SER A 54 1.87 -17.75 -0.40
C SER A 54 2.14 -18.52 -1.70
N PRO A 55 1.56 -19.72 -1.87
CA PRO A 55 1.78 -20.55 -3.07
C PRO A 55 1.47 -19.84 -4.40
N GLY A 56 0.51 -18.92 -4.39
CA GLY A 56 0.12 -18.08 -5.54
C GLY A 56 1.02 -16.87 -5.82
N LEU A 57 2.16 -16.74 -5.14
CA LEU A 57 3.14 -15.68 -5.42
C LEU A 57 3.64 -15.77 -6.87
N VAL A 58 3.86 -14.62 -7.50
CA VAL A 58 4.50 -14.47 -8.81
C VAL A 58 5.89 -15.10 -8.87
N ASP A 59 6.40 -15.35 -10.07
CA ASP A 59 7.71 -15.97 -10.25
C ASP A 59 8.84 -15.01 -9.85
N LEU A 60 10.00 -15.57 -9.49
CA LEU A 60 11.15 -14.79 -9.04
C LEU A 60 11.60 -13.80 -10.11
N GLU A 61 11.61 -14.22 -11.37
CA GLU A 61 11.98 -13.42 -12.52
C GLU A 61 11.09 -12.20 -12.69
N GLU A 62 9.79 -12.30 -12.39
CA GLU A 62 8.87 -11.16 -12.39
C GLU A 62 9.28 -10.14 -11.32
N ILE A 63 9.63 -10.61 -10.11
CA ILE A 63 10.09 -9.74 -9.00
C ILE A 63 11.43 -9.09 -9.32
N LEU A 64 12.37 -9.84 -9.92
CA LEU A 64 13.67 -9.34 -10.34
C LEU A 64 13.56 -8.34 -11.50
N GLY A 65 12.49 -8.43 -12.29
CA GLY A 65 12.18 -7.50 -13.39
C GLY A 65 11.70 -6.12 -12.94
N ILE A 66 11.26 -5.96 -11.68
CA ILE A 66 10.75 -4.68 -11.17
C ILE A 66 11.89 -3.65 -11.06
N ASP A 67 11.79 -2.54 -11.78
CA ASP A 67 12.75 -1.44 -11.62
C ASP A 67 12.33 -0.50 -10.48
N LEU A 68 13.06 -0.57 -9.36
CA LEU A 68 12.86 0.34 -8.22
C LEU A 68 13.15 1.81 -8.56
N ASN A 69 13.97 2.10 -9.58
CA ASN A 69 14.18 3.47 -10.05
C ASN A 69 12.91 4.00 -10.73
N GLU A 70 12.23 3.16 -11.50
CA GLU A 70 10.95 3.50 -12.11
C GLU A 70 9.89 3.74 -11.03
N LEU A 71 9.78 2.85 -10.03
CA LEU A 71 8.84 3.05 -8.91
C LEU A 71 9.11 4.35 -8.14
N TYR A 72 10.39 4.67 -7.91
CA TYR A 72 10.80 5.90 -7.24
C TYR A 72 10.43 7.17 -8.04
N THR A 73 10.67 7.16 -9.35
CA THR A 73 10.45 8.32 -10.23
C THR A 73 8.99 8.48 -10.64
N SER A 74 8.21 7.40 -10.63
CA SER A 74 6.81 7.34 -11.08
C SER A 74 5.83 7.25 -9.91
N SER A 75 6.15 7.88 -8.77
CA SER A 75 5.35 7.95 -7.54
C SER A 75 3.84 8.06 -7.82
N GLY A 76 3.08 7.00 -7.51
CA GLY A 76 1.61 6.95 -7.69
C GLY A 76 1.11 6.71 -9.12
N ASN A 77 1.98 6.71 -10.14
CA ASN A 77 1.62 6.60 -11.56
C ASN A 77 2.40 5.50 -12.28
N TYR A 78 2.40 4.30 -11.72
CA TYR A 78 3.12 3.16 -12.30
C TYR A 78 2.57 2.76 -13.68
N LYS A 79 3.45 2.23 -14.55
CA LYS A 79 3.02 1.55 -15.77
C LYS A 79 2.00 0.45 -15.43
N LYS A 80 1.12 0.15 -16.38
CA LYS A 80 0.03 -0.82 -16.18
C LYS A 80 0.55 -2.17 -15.66
N GLU A 81 1.61 -2.68 -16.29
CA GLU A 81 2.26 -3.95 -15.93
C GLU A 81 2.80 -3.93 -14.49
N HIS A 82 3.48 -2.85 -14.10
CA HIS A 82 3.95 -2.66 -12.72
C HIS A 82 2.80 -2.55 -11.72
N ARG A 83 1.67 -1.94 -12.08
CA ARG A 83 0.47 -1.92 -11.21
C ARG A 83 -0.09 -3.31 -10.99
N GLU A 84 -0.23 -4.09 -12.06
CA GLU A 84 -0.75 -5.46 -11.99
C GLU A 84 0.17 -6.35 -11.16
N LEU A 85 1.48 -6.25 -11.35
CA LEU A 85 2.46 -7.01 -10.58
C LEU A 85 2.48 -6.60 -9.11
N MET A 86 2.51 -5.30 -8.82
CA MET A 86 2.40 -4.81 -7.44
C MET A 86 1.08 -5.23 -6.79
N PHE A 87 -0.02 -5.26 -7.55
CA PHE A 87 -1.31 -5.75 -7.06
C PHE A 87 -1.23 -7.22 -6.65
N LYS A 88 -0.64 -8.10 -7.48
CA LYS A 88 -0.44 -9.51 -7.12
C LYS A 88 0.43 -9.65 -5.86
N LEU A 89 1.49 -8.85 -5.74
CA LEU A 89 2.39 -8.87 -4.59
C LEU A 89 1.71 -8.39 -3.29
N GLN A 90 0.89 -7.34 -3.34
CA GLN A 90 0.18 -6.92 -2.13
C GLN A 90 -0.90 -7.95 -1.73
N MET A 91 -1.58 -8.56 -2.70
CA MET A 91 -2.56 -9.62 -2.43
C MET A 91 -1.93 -10.85 -1.79
N SER A 92 -0.71 -11.23 -2.21
CA SER A 92 -0.01 -12.36 -1.59
C SER A 92 0.33 -12.08 -0.12
N LEU A 93 0.70 -10.83 0.22
CA LEU A 93 0.93 -10.43 1.63
C LEU A 93 -0.37 -10.41 2.45
N ARG A 94 -1.49 -9.98 1.86
CA ARG A 94 -2.81 -10.06 2.51
C ARG A 94 -3.18 -11.51 2.82
N SER A 95 -2.93 -12.43 1.90
CA SER A 95 -3.19 -13.86 2.11
C SER A 95 -2.35 -14.44 3.25
N ILE A 96 -1.09 -14.02 3.36
CA ILE A 96 -0.25 -14.37 4.52
C ILE A 96 -0.88 -13.86 5.83
N ALA A 97 -1.30 -12.59 5.88
CA ALA A 97 -1.96 -12.04 7.07
C ALA A 97 -3.25 -12.79 7.42
N CYS A 98 -4.06 -13.13 6.42
CA CYS A 98 -5.27 -13.95 6.57
C CYS A 98 -4.94 -15.29 7.23
N ASN A 99 -3.97 -16.01 6.68
CA ASN A 99 -3.53 -17.31 7.20
C ASN A 99 -3.02 -17.19 8.65
N ILE A 100 -2.27 -16.14 8.98
CA ILE A 100 -1.80 -15.91 10.36
C ILE A 100 -2.99 -15.75 11.30
N TYR A 101 -3.93 -14.87 10.97
CA TYR A 101 -5.08 -14.59 11.84
C TYR A 101 -6.08 -15.74 11.94
N GLN A 102 -6.14 -16.61 10.93
CA GLN A 102 -6.93 -17.84 11.02
C GLN A 102 -6.28 -18.88 11.95
N ASN A 103 -4.95 -19.02 11.89
CA ASN A 103 -4.24 -20.09 12.59
C ASN A 103 -3.77 -19.72 14.00
N GLU A 104 -3.35 -18.47 14.24
CA GLU A 104 -2.84 -18.02 15.53
C GLU A 104 -3.81 -18.31 16.70
N PRO A 105 -5.12 -18.00 16.60
CA PRO A 105 -6.04 -18.25 17.70
C PRO A 105 -6.12 -19.74 18.07
N ILE A 106 -6.07 -20.63 17.08
CA ILE A 106 -6.09 -22.09 17.28
C ILE A 106 -4.81 -22.55 17.99
N PHE A 107 -3.65 -22.05 17.56
CA PHE A 107 -2.37 -22.37 18.19
C PHE A 107 -2.31 -21.87 19.64
N ARG A 108 -2.78 -20.64 19.90
CA ARG A 108 -2.83 -20.05 21.24
C ARG A 108 -3.75 -20.85 22.15
N LEU A 109 -4.96 -21.21 21.71
CA LEU A 109 -5.87 -22.04 22.50
C LEU A 109 -5.31 -23.43 22.80
N SER A 110 -4.60 -24.03 21.84
CA SER A 110 -3.92 -25.32 22.07
C SER A 110 -2.75 -25.22 23.06
N ALA A 111 -2.13 -24.04 23.18
CA ALA A 111 -0.98 -23.79 24.04
C ALA A 111 -1.32 -23.19 25.42
N GLU A 112 -2.48 -22.50 25.57
CA GLU A 112 -2.97 -21.95 26.84
C GLU A 112 -3.04 -23.04 27.93
N ASP A 113 -3.47 -24.25 27.55
CA ASP A 113 -3.57 -25.41 28.45
C ASP A 113 -2.19 -25.92 28.94
N VAL A 114 -1.10 -25.56 28.24
CA VAL A 114 0.24 -26.12 28.45
C VAL A 114 1.21 -25.12 29.09
N LEU A 115 1.18 -23.84 28.69
CA LEU A 115 2.31 -22.93 28.95
C LEU A 115 2.12 -21.93 30.10
N GLN A 116 0.91 -21.72 30.63
CA GLN A 116 0.61 -20.72 31.68
C GLN A 116 1.27 -19.33 31.49
N ASP A 117 1.65 -18.95 30.27
CA ASP A 117 2.22 -17.64 29.92
C ASP A 117 1.09 -16.70 29.48
N GLU A 118 1.05 -15.49 30.02
CA GLU A 118 0.06 -14.48 29.63
C GLU A 118 0.12 -14.11 28.14
N ARG A 119 1.30 -14.20 27.52
CA ARG A 119 1.47 -14.00 26.08
C ARG A 119 0.88 -15.14 25.26
N GLY A 120 0.63 -16.30 25.88
CA GLY A 120 -0.05 -17.43 25.25
C GLY A 120 -1.57 -17.25 25.16
N LYS A 121 -2.12 -16.18 25.76
CA LYS A 121 -3.57 -16.04 25.89
C LYS A 121 -4.24 -15.55 24.61
N ILE A 122 -5.41 -16.10 24.28
CA ILE A 122 -6.21 -15.68 23.12
C ILE A 122 -6.64 -14.21 23.22
N ASP A 123 -6.81 -13.68 24.42
CA ASP A 123 -7.16 -12.28 24.64
C ASP A 123 -6.04 -11.29 24.27
N SER A 124 -4.85 -11.80 23.97
CA SER A 124 -3.71 -11.03 23.47
C SER A 124 -3.56 -11.11 21.95
N THR A 125 -4.45 -11.84 21.26
CA THR A 125 -4.41 -11.97 19.79
C THR A 125 -5.11 -10.80 19.10
N PRO A 126 -4.71 -10.45 17.87
CA PRO A 126 -5.36 -9.41 17.08
C PRO A 126 -6.84 -9.69 16.84
N ILE A 127 -7.20 -10.95 16.60
CA ILE A 127 -8.59 -11.32 16.31
C ILE A 127 -9.50 -11.02 17.51
N TYR A 128 -9.00 -11.24 18.74
CA TYR A 128 -9.72 -10.87 19.95
C TYR A 128 -9.90 -9.36 20.04
N CYS A 129 -8.82 -8.59 19.89
CA CYS A 129 -8.85 -7.13 19.95
C CYS A 129 -9.80 -6.55 18.90
N LYS A 130 -9.77 -7.07 17.67
CA LYS A 130 -10.66 -6.68 16.58
C LYS A 130 -12.12 -7.00 16.87
N PHE A 131 -12.43 -8.19 17.39
CA PHE A 131 -13.80 -8.53 17.75
C PHE A 131 -14.31 -7.68 18.93
N ALA A 132 -13.47 -7.48 19.95
CA ALA A 132 -13.77 -6.65 21.11
C ALA A 132 -14.06 -5.19 20.72
N GLU A 133 -13.31 -4.62 19.78
CA GLU A 133 -13.55 -3.27 19.27
C GLU A 133 -14.96 -3.11 18.64
N ILE A 134 -15.45 -4.12 17.94
CA ILE A 134 -16.80 -4.11 17.36
C ILE A 134 -17.85 -4.25 18.46
N VAL A 135 -17.61 -5.07 19.48
CA VAL A 135 -18.49 -5.18 20.65
C VAL A 135 -18.56 -3.84 21.40
N ASP A 136 -17.42 -3.17 21.60
CA ASP A 136 -17.33 -1.86 22.24
C ASP A 136 -18.07 -0.76 21.47
N PHE A 137 -18.08 -0.84 20.14
CA PHE A 137 -18.91 0.02 19.30
C PHE A 137 -20.40 -0.14 19.63
N TYR A 138 -20.90 -1.38 19.76
CA TYR A 138 -22.30 -1.66 20.09
C TYR A 138 -22.66 -1.42 21.57
N LEU A 139 -21.67 -1.28 22.45
CA LEU A 139 -21.85 -0.85 23.84
C LEU A 139 -21.92 0.68 24.00
N ASP A 140 -21.91 1.44 22.90
CA ASP A 140 -21.87 2.92 22.87
C ASP A 140 -20.65 3.51 23.62
N ARG A 141 -19.52 2.79 23.60
CA ARG A 141 -18.26 3.23 24.25
C ARG A 141 -17.21 3.70 23.28
N GLY A 142 -17.29 3.24 22.03
CA GLY A 142 -16.46 3.73 20.94
C GLY A 142 -16.80 5.16 20.55
N LYS A 143 -15.79 5.97 20.24
CA LYS A 143 -15.98 7.30 19.61
C LYS A 143 -16.05 7.22 18.09
N ASP A 144 -15.66 6.08 17.54
CA ASP A 144 -15.47 5.89 16.12
C ASP A 144 -16.71 5.25 15.51
N SER A 145 -17.05 5.71 14.30
CA SER A 145 -18.11 5.09 13.52
C SER A 145 -17.67 3.72 13.02
N LEU A 146 -18.63 2.84 12.75
CA LEU A 146 -18.33 1.54 12.14
C LEU A 146 -17.55 1.67 10.82
N ALA A 147 -17.82 2.73 10.04
CA ALA A 147 -17.10 3.02 8.80
C ALA A 147 -15.61 3.33 9.04
N LYS A 148 -15.27 3.93 10.18
CA LYS A 148 -13.88 4.17 10.58
C LYS A 148 -13.23 2.90 11.12
N ILE A 149 -13.94 2.12 11.94
CA ILE A 149 -13.47 0.82 12.43
C ILE A 149 -13.14 -0.11 11.26
N SER A 150 -14.04 -0.20 10.27
CA SER A 150 -13.85 -1.06 9.10
C SER A 150 -12.65 -0.70 8.23
N GLN A 151 -12.06 0.50 8.36
CA GLN A 151 -10.82 0.84 7.65
C GLN A 151 -9.66 -0.07 8.06
N PHE A 152 -9.58 -0.45 9.34
CA PHE A 152 -8.46 -1.21 9.92
C PHE A 152 -8.85 -2.61 10.39
N ASN A 153 -10.15 -2.84 10.59
CA ASN A 153 -10.71 -4.05 11.17
C ASN A 153 -11.63 -4.74 10.16
N GLU A 154 -11.10 -5.76 9.51
CA GLU A 154 -11.78 -6.52 8.45
C GLU A 154 -13.06 -7.23 8.94
N LEU A 155 -13.12 -7.58 10.24
CA LEU A 155 -14.27 -8.24 10.83
C LEU A 155 -15.53 -7.36 10.74
N ALA A 156 -15.36 -6.04 10.74
CA ALA A 156 -16.47 -5.09 10.64
C ALA A 156 -17.14 -5.11 9.24
N PHE A 157 -16.50 -5.68 8.21
CA PHE A 157 -17.13 -5.86 6.90
C PHE A 157 -18.10 -7.03 6.86
N SER A 158 -18.03 -8.00 7.79
CA SER A 158 -18.96 -9.14 7.83
C SER A 158 -20.25 -8.76 8.57
N PRO A 159 -21.42 -8.82 7.91
CA PRO A 159 -22.71 -8.64 8.58
C PRO A 159 -22.96 -9.67 9.68
N GLU A 160 -22.46 -10.90 9.51
CA GLU A 160 -22.58 -11.99 10.47
C GLU A 160 -21.75 -11.70 11.72
N VAL A 161 -20.49 -11.26 11.57
CA VAL A 161 -19.65 -10.89 12.72
C VAL A 161 -20.25 -9.69 13.45
N ARG A 162 -20.75 -8.69 12.73
CA ARG A 162 -21.43 -7.53 13.33
C ARG A 162 -22.64 -7.93 14.17
N ARG A 163 -23.48 -8.83 13.65
CA ARG A 163 -24.65 -9.34 14.37
C ARG A 163 -24.23 -10.11 15.63
N LEU A 164 -23.20 -10.97 15.52
CA LEU A 164 -22.63 -11.67 16.67
C LEU A 164 -22.10 -10.70 17.73
N ALA A 165 -21.42 -9.64 17.32
CA ALA A 165 -20.92 -8.60 18.23
C ALA A 165 -22.05 -7.80 18.90
N GLU A 166 -23.11 -7.46 18.17
CA GLU A 166 -24.29 -6.77 18.72
C GLU A 166 -25.05 -7.65 19.74
N GLU A 167 -25.23 -8.93 19.43
CA GLU A 167 -25.82 -9.91 20.36
C GLU A 167 -24.96 -10.06 21.62
N THR A 168 -23.63 -10.10 21.45
CA THR A 168 -22.66 -10.15 22.55
C THR A 168 -22.76 -8.90 23.43
N ALA A 169 -22.79 -7.71 22.83
CA ALA A 169 -22.93 -6.44 23.53
C ALA A 169 -24.20 -6.38 24.40
N LYS A 170 -25.35 -6.80 23.86
CA LYS A 170 -26.64 -6.85 24.60
C LYS A 170 -26.54 -7.73 25.85
N VAL A 171 -25.89 -8.89 25.74
CA VAL A 171 -25.69 -9.78 26.89
C VAL A 171 -24.75 -9.16 27.92
N ILE A 172 -23.65 -8.53 27.48
CA ILE A 172 -22.70 -7.85 28.37
C ILE A 172 -23.39 -6.71 29.12
N GLU A 173 -24.13 -5.85 28.42
CA GLU A 173 -24.86 -4.72 29.00
C GLU A 173 -25.79 -5.18 30.15
N ALA A 174 -26.51 -6.28 29.94
CA ALA A 174 -27.36 -6.87 30.97
C ALA A 174 -26.56 -7.40 32.17
N ARG A 175 -25.39 -8.03 31.95
CA ARG A 175 -24.55 -8.63 33.00
C ARG A 175 -23.79 -7.61 33.83
N ILE A 176 -23.39 -6.49 33.25
CA ILE A 176 -22.64 -5.43 33.92
C ILE A 176 -23.52 -4.40 34.64
N LYS A 177 -24.84 -4.49 34.47
CA LYS A 177 -25.78 -3.58 35.11
C LYS A 177 -25.58 -3.58 36.63
N ASN A 178 -25.38 -2.40 37.19
CA ASN A 178 -25.10 -2.17 38.62
C ASN A 178 -23.77 -2.79 39.14
N LYS A 179 -22.84 -3.13 38.25
CA LYS A 179 -21.50 -3.59 38.62
C LYS A 179 -20.51 -2.43 38.69
N GLY A 180 -19.50 -2.55 39.53
CA GLY A 180 -18.40 -1.57 39.56
C GLY A 180 -17.51 -1.70 38.32
N ALA A 181 -16.81 -0.62 37.92
CA ALA A 181 -16.03 -0.57 36.68
C ALA A 181 -15.04 -1.74 36.49
N LYS A 182 -14.31 -2.13 37.56
CA LYS A 182 -13.37 -3.27 37.52
C LYS A 182 -14.07 -4.61 37.29
N GLU A 183 -15.24 -4.82 37.91
CA GLU A 183 -16.01 -6.05 37.75
C GLU A 183 -16.66 -6.09 36.36
N ALA A 184 -17.18 -4.96 35.88
CA ALA A 184 -17.73 -4.83 34.54
C ALA A 184 -16.68 -5.17 33.46
N GLN A 185 -15.48 -4.60 33.55
CA GLN A 185 -14.39 -4.88 32.62
C GLN A 185 -13.99 -6.36 32.61
N LYS A 186 -13.99 -7.01 33.79
CA LYS A 186 -13.71 -8.44 33.88
C LYS A 186 -14.79 -9.28 33.20
N ILE A 187 -16.07 -9.01 33.51
CA ILE A 187 -17.22 -9.71 32.93
C ILE A 187 -17.21 -9.62 31.41
N GLU A 188 -16.95 -8.42 30.89
CA GLU A 188 -16.86 -8.16 29.45
C GLU A 188 -15.72 -8.93 28.82
N LYS A 189 -14.49 -8.79 29.35
CA LYS A 189 -13.32 -9.50 28.84
C LYS A 189 -13.54 -11.02 28.78
N ASP A 190 -14.05 -11.58 29.88
CA ASP A 190 -14.31 -13.02 30.02
C ASP A 190 -15.40 -13.48 29.04
N TYR A 191 -16.46 -12.70 28.84
CA TYR A 191 -17.56 -13.08 27.96
C TYR A 191 -17.22 -12.92 26.47
N ILE A 192 -16.49 -11.88 26.08
CA ILE A 192 -15.97 -11.74 24.71
C ILE A 192 -15.05 -12.94 24.39
N LYS A 193 -14.17 -13.31 25.33
CA LYS A 193 -13.31 -14.49 25.18
C LYS A 193 -14.15 -15.76 25.02
N GLU A 194 -15.18 -15.95 25.84
CA GLU A 194 -16.10 -17.11 25.76
C GLU A 194 -16.76 -17.22 24.38
N VAL A 195 -17.30 -16.11 23.85
CA VAL A 195 -17.95 -16.08 22.54
C VAL A 195 -16.95 -16.38 21.42
N LEU A 196 -15.79 -15.72 21.44
CA LEU A 196 -14.73 -15.91 20.45
C LEU A 196 -14.27 -17.37 20.41
N VAL A 197 -13.99 -17.97 21.57
CA VAL A 197 -13.52 -19.37 21.65
C VAL A 197 -14.58 -20.35 21.14
N ARG A 198 -15.86 -20.14 21.49
CA ARG A 198 -16.95 -20.99 21.02
C ARG A 198 -17.17 -20.90 19.52
N ASP A 199 -16.94 -19.73 18.93
CA ASP A 199 -17.07 -19.56 17.49
C ASP A 199 -15.89 -20.17 16.73
N ILE A 200 -14.65 -19.98 17.22
CA ILE A 200 -13.43 -20.41 16.53
C ILE A 200 -13.15 -21.91 16.69
N ILE A 201 -13.51 -22.52 17.83
CA ILE A 201 -13.18 -23.93 18.13
C ILE A 201 -14.42 -24.79 18.27
N LEU A 202 -14.42 -25.91 17.55
CA LEU A 202 -15.40 -26.99 17.68
C LEU A 202 -14.63 -28.30 17.95
N ASN A 203 -14.96 -28.99 19.04
CA ASN A 203 -14.34 -30.28 19.40
C ASN A 203 -12.80 -30.27 19.47
N LYS A 204 -12.19 -29.16 19.93
CA LYS A 204 -10.74 -28.91 19.98
C LYS A 204 -10.05 -28.73 18.61
N GLU A 205 -10.82 -28.57 17.55
CA GLU A 205 -10.33 -28.24 16.21
C GLU A 205 -10.92 -26.91 15.74
N ALA A 206 -10.37 -26.36 14.65
CA ALA A 206 -10.93 -25.19 14.00
C ALA A 206 -12.40 -25.46 13.63
N ASN A 207 -13.30 -24.57 14.01
CA ASN A 207 -14.69 -24.65 13.60
C ASN A 207 -14.82 -24.25 12.13
N PRO A 208 -15.19 -25.18 11.21
CA PRO A 208 -15.34 -24.88 9.79
C PRO A 208 -16.47 -23.87 9.52
N ASP A 209 -17.39 -23.71 10.46
CA ASP A 209 -18.50 -22.77 10.39
C ASP A 209 -18.30 -21.50 11.22
N SER A 210 -17.07 -21.25 11.70
CA SER A 210 -16.73 -20.05 12.45
C SER A 210 -17.08 -18.79 11.66
N ILE A 211 -17.92 -17.94 12.26
CA ILE A 211 -18.30 -16.65 11.69
C ILE A 211 -17.08 -15.71 11.72
N ILE A 212 -16.28 -15.77 12.78
CA ILE A 212 -15.14 -14.89 12.99
C ILE A 212 -13.99 -15.24 12.04
N LEU A 213 -13.66 -16.53 11.88
CA LEU A 213 -12.61 -16.95 10.94
C LEU A 213 -12.98 -16.66 9.48
N LYS A 214 -14.25 -16.85 9.10
CA LYS A 214 -14.77 -16.41 7.77
C LYS A 214 -14.72 -14.90 7.63
N GLY A 215 -14.96 -14.15 8.71
CA GLY A 215 -14.83 -12.70 8.74
C GLY A 215 -13.40 -12.21 8.47
N VAL A 216 -12.37 -12.95 8.91
CA VAL A 216 -10.96 -12.63 8.66
C VAL A 216 -10.62 -12.63 7.17
N GLU A 217 -11.26 -13.49 6.37
CA GLU A 217 -11.04 -13.57 4.91
C GLU A 217 -11.26 -12.22 4.20
N LYS A 218 -12.04 -11.32 4.81
CA LYS A 218 -12.24 -9.95 4.34
C LYS A 218 -10.94 -9.12 4.29
N ILE A 219 -9.87 -9.53 4.96
CA ILE A 219 -8.53 -8.92 4.79
C ILE A 219 -7.99 -9.09 3.37
N GLU A 220 -8.44 -10.11 2.63
CA GLU A 220 -8.09 -10.34 1.24
C GLU A 220 -8.94 -9.48 0.28
N GLU A 221 -9.86 -8.66 0.77
CA GLU A 221 -10.56 -7.67 -0.05
C GLU A 221 -9.72 -6.39 -0.19
N GLN A 222 -9.82 -5.76 -1.37
CA GLN A 222 -9.11 -4.53 -1.67
C GLN A 222 -9.60 -3.36 -0.80
N GLY A 223 -8.69 -2.48 -0.39
CA GLY A 223 -9.03 -1.21 0.27
C GLY A 223 -9.11 -1.27 1.80
N ARG A 224 -8.96 -2.45 2.42
CA ARG A 224 -8.75 -2.56 3.89
C ARG A 224 -7.32 -2.14 4.24
N TRP A 225 -7.17 -1.14 5.11
CA TRP A 225 -5.88 -0.55 5.44
C TRP A 225 -5.06 -1.49 6.32
N ALA A 226 -3.79 -1.67 5.96
CA ALA A 226 -2.86 -2.39 6.81
C ALA A 226 -2.57 -1.58 8.09
N THR A 227 -2.63 -2.28 9.21
CA THR A 227 -2.15 -1.86 10.51
C THR A 227 -0.68 -2.24 10.69
N HIS A 228 -0.01 -1.65 11.67
CA HIS A 228 1.35 -2.05 12.05
C HIS A 228 1.43 -3.55 12.39
N TYR A 229 0.40 -4.08 13.07
CA TYR A 229 0.36 -5.49 13.47
C TYR A 229 0.37 -6.43 12.26
N ASP A 230 -0.44 -6.14 11.23
CA ASP A 230 -0.47 -6.97 10.01
C ASP A 230 0.92 -7.03 9.38
N LEU A 231 1.58 -5.87 9.24
CA LEU A 231 2.90 -5.78 8.62
C LEU A 231 3.96 -6.49 9.46
N LYS A 232 3.85 -6.41 10.79
CA LYS A 232 4.79 -7.04 11.72
C LYS A 232 4.71 -8.56 11.69
N GLU A 233 3.50 -9.10 11.71
CA GLU A 233 3.28 -10.55 11.65
C GLU A 233 3.75 -11.14 10.32
N ILE A 234 3.46 -10.46 9.20
CA ILE A 234 3.97 -10.87 7.88
C ILE A 234 5.50 -10.82 7.87
N ALA A 235 6.11 -9.76 8.40
CA ALA A 235 7.56 -9.63 8.48
C ALA A 235 8.19 -10.78 9.29
N ASP A 236 7.55 -11.18 10.39
CA ASP A 236 8.00 -12.31 11.21
C ASP A 236 7.91 -13.64 10.44
N GLN A 237 6.81 -13.91 9.73
CA GLN A 237 6.68 -15.13 8.90
C GLN A 237 7.69 -15.19 7.75
N LEU A 238 8.12 -14.04 7.23
CA LEU A 238 9.09 -13.94 6.15
C LEU A 238 10.53 -13.85 6.62
N HIS A 239 10.76 -13.83 7.95
CA HIS A 239 12.08 -13.67 8.56
C HIS A 239 12.78 -12.37 8.13
N VAL A 240 12.06 -11.24 8.19
CA VAL A 240 12.59 -9.90 7.99
C VAL A 240 12.32 -9.03 9.21
N ASN A 241 13.25 -8.16 9.58
CA ASN A 241 12.98 -7.14 10.58
C ASN A 241 12.13 -6.03 9.95
N LEU A 242 11.07 -5.60 10.65
CA LEU A 242 10.27 -4.45 10.24
C LEU A 242 10.63 -3.24 11.09
N HIS A 243 11.08 -2.16 10.47
CA HIS A 243 11.29 -0.85 11.12
C HIS A 243 10.29 0.16 10.60
N VAL A 244 9.43 0.70 11.46
CA VAL A 244 8.57 1.82 11.15
C VAL A 244 9.16 3.08 11.78
N VAL A 245 9.53 4.05 10.93
CA VAL A 245 10.22 5.24 11.40
C VAL A 245 9.39 6.00 12.43
N GLY A 246 9.97 6.23 13.61
CA GLY A 246 9.32 6.92 14.72
C GLY A 246 8.51 6.00 15.64
N GLN A 247 8.50 4.69 15.39
CA GLN A 247 7.88 3.68 16.26
C GLN A 247 8.92 2.83 16.99
N MET A 248 8.49 2.12 18.03
CA MET A 248 9.32 1.13 18.73
C MET A 248 9.00 -0.27 18.17
N ASP A 249 9.87 -0.82 17.32
CA ASP A 249 9.59 -2.07 16.59
C ASP A 249 10.17 -3.34 17.24
N GLY A 250 10.53 -3.28 18.53
CA GLY A 250 11.12 -4.40 19.27
C GLY A 250 12.63 -4.54 19.02
N ARG A 251 13.18 -5.72 19.33
CA ARG A 251 14.61 -6.03 19.13
C ARG A 251 14.81 -6.79 17.82
N ASP A 252 15.70 -6.29 16.98
CA ASP A 252 16.06 -6.92 15.72
C ASP A 252 16.72 -8.29 15.90
N ASN A 253 16.41 -9.21 14.98
CA ASN A 253 17.24 -10.37 14.75
C ASN A 253 18.39 -9.98 13.82
N PRO A 254 19.66 -10.04 14.24
CA PRO A 254 20.79 -9.62 13.42
C PRO A 254 20.99 -10.49 12.17
N LEU A 255 20.36 -11.67 12.10
CA LEU A 255 20.40 -12.54 10.91
C LEU A 255 19.37 -12.15 9.85
N TYR A 256 18.41 -11.30 10.19
CA TYR A 256 17.31 -10.94 9.28
C TYR A 256 17.60 -9.62 8.58
N PRO A 257 17.36 -9.53 7.26
CA PRO A 257 17.40 -8.25 6.56
C PRO A 257 16.26 -7.35 7.07
N THR A 258 16.39 -6.04 6.88
CA THR A 258 15.45 -5.05 7.45
C THR A 258 14.69 -4.32 6.36
N VAL A 259 13.36 -4.35 6.45
CA VAL A 259 12.47 -3.46 5.72
C VAL A 259 12.23 -2.22 6.58
N THR A 260 12.44 -1.02 6.04
CA THR A 260 12.06 0.23 6.72
C THR A 260 10.86 0.85 6.02
N LEU A 261 9.80 1.16 6.78
CA LEU A 261 8.61 1.87 6.32
C LEU A 261 8.44 3.22 7.03
N TYR A 262 7.72 4.13 6.40
CA TYR A 262 7.17 5.32 7.04
C TYR A 262 5.66 5.18 7.15
N ASN A 263 5.10 5.57 8.30
CA ASN A 263 3.67 5.80 8.45
C ASN A 263 3.42 7.32 8.46
N GLU A 264 2.62 7.78 7.51
CA GLU A 264 2.32 9.20 7.29
C GLU A 264 0.91 9.49 7.79
N GLY A 265 0.82 10.00 9.01
CA GLY A 265 -0.42 10.46 9.62
C GLY A 265 -1.47 9.36 9.81
N ASN A 266 -1.06 8.11 10.01
CA ASN A 266 -1.94 6.93 10.05
C ASN A 266 -2.82 6.76 8.79
N ALA A 267 -2.44 7.40 7.69
CA ALA A 267 -3.23 7.42 6.45
C ALA A 267 -2.50 6.82 5.26
N HIS A 268 -1.17 6.86 5.28
CA HIS A 268 -0.38 6.38 4.16
C HIS A 268 0.90 5.69 4.64
N TRP A 269 1.33 4.69 3.89
CA TRP A 269 2.54 3.92 4.15
C TRP A 269 3.47 4.04 2.95
N THR A 270 4.76 4.25 3.20
CA THR A 270 5.78 4.30 2.13
C THR A 270 7.04 3.55 2.54
N THR A 271 7.87 3.18 1.57
CA THR A 271 9.07 2.37 1.80
C THR A 271 10.31 3.25 1.82
N SER A 272 11.24 2.94 2.72
CA SER A 272 12.55 3.57 2.79
C SER A 272 13.65 2.58 2.44
N ILE A 273 14.37 2.86 1.36
CA ILE A 273 15.55 2.09 0.96
C ILE A 273 16.82 2.93 1.12
N GLN A 274 17.96 2.25 1.31
CA GLN A 274 19.25 2.93 1.49
C GLN A 274 19.80 3.49 0.19
N ARG A 275 19.60 2.77 -0.93
CA ARG A 275 20.14 3.11 -2.23
C ARG A 275 19.31 2.40 -3.30
N LEU A 276 19.04 3.09 -4.40
CA LEU A 276 18.46 2.47 -5.59
C LEU A 276 19.48 1.55 -6.28
N PRO A 277 19.01 0.46 -6.92
CA PRO A 277 19.86 -0.32 -7.82
C PRO A 277 20.49 0.61 -8.87
N LYS A 278 21.75 0.35 -9.25
CA LYS A 278 22.34 1.07 -10.40
C LYS A 278 21.42 0.82 -11.60
N ALA A 279 21.01 1.90 -12.27
CA ALA A 279 20.26 1.79 -13.51
C ALA A 279 21.04 0.84 -14.43
N LYS A 280 20.34 -0.15 -15.02
CA LYS A 280 20.93 -0.97 -16.07
C LYS A 280 21.28 0.00 -17.18
N GLU A 281 22.56 0.28 -17.38
CA GLU A 281 23.01 0.89 -18.62
C GLU A 281 22.61 -0.11 -19.70
N GLU A 282 21.62 0.26 -20.52
CA GLU A 282 21.32 -0.50 -21.73
C GLU A 282 22.59 -0.42 -22.59
N HIS A 283 23.42 -1.45 -22.50
CA HIS A 283 24.45 -1.72 -23.49
C HIS A 283 23.72 -2.03 -24.79
N PHE A 284 23.46 -0.98 -25.57
CA PHE A 284 23.26 -1.12 -27.00
C PHE A 284 24.59 -1.57 -27.59
N ASP A 285 24.78 -2.89 -27.71
CA ASP A 285 25.73 -3.44 -28.66
C ASP A 285 25.21 -3.09 -30.06
N LEU A 286 25.64 -1.92 -30.55
CA LEU A 286 25.40 -1.44 -31.90
C LEU A 286 26.26 -2.24 -32.88
N ASP A 287 25.78 -3.42 -33.25
CA ASP A 287 26.17 -4.12 -34.48
C ASP A 287 24.91 -4.58 -35.23
N VAL A 288 24.03 -3.62 -35.56
CA VAL A 288 23.06 -3.79 -36.65
C VAL A 288 22.91 -2.45 -37.36
N GLU A 289 23.53 -2.34 -38.55
CA GLU A 289 23.09 -1.41 -39.58
C GLU A 289 21.63 -1.70 -39.91
N ALA A 290 20.71 -0.97 -39.28
CA ALA A 290 19.36 -0.80 -39.75
C ALA A 290 19.06 0.71 -39.68
N ASP A 291 18.73 1.29 -40.83
CA ASP A 291 18.29 2.67 -41.01
C ASP A 291 17.18 3.04 -40.01
N ILE A 292 17.57 3.55 -38.85
CA ILE A 292 16.70 4.31 -37.95
C ILE A 292 16.98 5.78 -38.27
N PRO A 293 16.00 6.55 -38.76
CA PRO A 293 16.19 7.99 -38.95
C PRO A 293 16.55 8.60 -37.59
N PRO A 294 17.58 9.46 -37.52
CA PRO A 294 18.01 10.04 -36.26
C PRO A 294 16.83 10.73 -35.58
N LEU A 295 16.62 10.43 -34.29
CA LEU A 295 15.73 11.21 -33.44
C LEU A 295 16.22 12.66 -33.50
N HIS A 296 15.44 13.52 -34.16
CA HIS A 296 15.67 14.96 -34.13
C HIS A 296 15.50 15.42 -32.68
N HIS A 297 16.60 15.67 -31.98
CA HIS A 297 16.59 16.61 -30.86
C HIS A 297 16.17 17.96 -31.43
N LYS A 298 14.89 18.29 -31.29
CA LYS A 298 14.39 19.62 -31.61
C LYS A 298 15.01 20.57 -30.58
N GLU A 299 15.84 21.51 -31.05
CA GLU A 299 16.25 22.62 -30.19
C GLU A 299 15.00 23.36 -29.73
N LEU A 300 14.83 23.45 -28.41
CA LEU A 300 13.70 24.15 -27.81
C LEU A 300 13.77 25.62 -28.18
N SER A 301 12.64 26.20 -28.56
CA SER A 301 12.54 27.63 -28.72
C SER A 301 12.74 28.34 -27.38
N PRO A 302 13.25 29.58 -27.38
CA PRO A 302 13.43 30.37 -26.15
C PRO A 302 12.16 30.49 -25.29
N LYS A 303 10.99 30.41 -25.93
CA LYS A 303 9.69 30.46 -25.25
C LYS A 303 9.33 29.14 -24.56
N GLU A 304 9.66 28.00 -25.18
CA GLU A 304 9.50 26.68 -24.56
C GLU A 304 10.43 26.55 -23.33
N GLU A 305 11.66 27.05 -23.41
CA GLU A 305 12.56 27.11 -22.26
C GLU A 305 12.03 28.01 -21.14
N GLN A 306 11.45 29.17 -21.47
CA GLN A 306 10.86 30.06 -20.49
C GLN A 306 9.66 29.44 -19.75
N ILE A 307 8.83 28.67 -20.45
CA ILE A 307 7.71 27.94 -19.87
C ILE A 307 8.22 26.82 -18.95
N ILE A 308 9.23 26.08 -19.37
CA ILE A 308 9.88 25.04 -18.56
C ILE A 308 10.43 25.66 -17.28
N GLU A 309 11.20 26.75 -17.37
CA GLU A 309 11.79 27.41 -16.20
C GLU A 309 10.73 27.99 -15.25
N ALA A 310 9.69 28.64 -15.79
CA ALA A 310 8.60 29.16 -14.97
C ALA A 310 7.87 28.02 -14.22
N THR A 311 7.60 26.91 -14.91
CA THR A 311 6.91 25.75 -14.32
C THR A 311 7.79 25.05 -13.29
N VAL A 312 9.08 24.86 -13.60
CA VAL A 312 10.06 24.22 -12.72
C VAL A 312 10.35 25.07 -11.48
N SER A 313 10.31 26.41 -11.58
CA SER A 313 10.53 27.32 -10.46
C SER A 313 9.49 27.22 -9.33
N THR A 314 8.35 26.58 -9.59
CA THR A 314 7.32 26.33 -8.57
C THR A 314 7.63 25.13 -7.67
N GLN A 315 8.66 24.33 -7.99
CA GLN A 315 9.03 23.16 -7.19
C GLN A 315 9.87 23.54 -5.97
N GLN A 316 9.38 23.17 -4.78
CA GLN A 316 10.01 23.49 -3.50
C GLN A 316 11.13 22.50 -3.10
N GLU A 317 11.19 21.32 -3.73
CA GLU A 317 12.21 20.30 -3.44
C GLU A 317 13.30 20.30 -4.51
N GLY A 318 14.47 20.86 -4.17
CA GLY A 318 15.61 21.03 -5.09
C GLY A 318 16.10 19.74 -5.75
N ASP A 319 15.99 18.59 -5.07
CA ASP A 319 16.43 17.29 -5.60
C ASP A 319 15.50 16.74 -6.70
N LYS A 320 14.27 17.26 -6.80
CA LYS A 320 13.26 16.84 -7.80
C LYS A 320 13.17 17.78 -9.00
N VAL A 321 13.79 18.96 -8.92
CA VAL A 321 13.81 19.98 -9.99
C VAL A 321 14.32 19.43 -11.32
N GLY A 322 15.39 18.62 -11.29
CA GLY A 322 15.97 18.04 -12.51
C GLY A 322 15.08 17.00 -13.20
N ALA A 323 14.40 16.15 -12.41
CA ALA A 323 13.46 15.16 -12.94
C ALA A 323 12.18 15.84 -13.46
N TYR A 324 11.67 16.81 -12.72
CA TYR A 324 10.50 17.58 -13.12
C TYR A 324 10.77 18.37 -14.41
N ARG A 325 11.95 18.98 -14.55
CA ARG A 325 12.38 19.64 -15.79
C ARG A 325 12.38 18.69 -16.98
N ARG A 326 12.87 17.45 -16.81
CA ARG A 326 12.83 16.42 -17.86
C ARG A 326 11.41 16.02 -18.23
N ASN A 327 10.54 15.77 -17.25
CA ASN A 327 9.14 15.40 -17.50
C ASN A 327 8.37 16.50 -18.25
N VAL A 328 8.56 17.77 -17.89
CA VAL A 328 7.92 18.89 -18.63
C VAL A 328 8.46 18.95 -20.05
N ARG A 329 9.75 18.71 -20.25
CA ARG A 329 10.39 18.69 -21.57
C ARG A 329 9.83 17.54 -22.45
N GLU A 330 9.74 16.34 -21.90
CA GLU A 330 9.15 15.17 -22.55
C GLU A 330 7.66 15.37 -22.87
N LEU A 331 6.91 16.02 -21.97
CA LEU A 331 5.51 16.38 -22.20
C LEU A 331 5.37 17.38 -23.36
N MET A 332 6.27 18.37 -23.44
CA MET A 332 6.28 19.35 -24.53
C MET A 332 6.70 18.73 -25.86
N ASP A 333 7.65 17.81 -25.86
CA ASP A 333 8.04 17.05 -27.04
C ASP A 333 6.90 16.13 -27.51
N ALA A 334 6.23 15.43 -26.57
CA ALA A 334 5.07 14.60 -26.86
C ALA A 334 3.90 15.42 -27.43
N ALA A 335 3.61 16.60 -26.85
CA ALA A 335 2.58 17.50 -27.34
C ALA A 335 2.96 18.18 -28.69
N SER A 336 4.26 18.34 -28.95
CA SER A 336 4.81 18.86 -30.22
C SER A 336 4.87 17.80 -31.32
N THR A 337 4.62 16.53 -31.02
CA THR A 337 4.68 15.45 -31.99
C THR A 337 3.59 15.67 -33.06
N PRO A 338 3.92 15.70 -34.37
CA PRO A 338 2.96 15.90 -35.44
C PRO A 338 1.90 14.81 -35.42
N GLY A 339 0.72 15.09 -34.86
CA GLY A 339 -0.35 14.09 -34.77
C GLY A 339 -1.19 14.14 -33.50
N PHE A 340 -0.69 14.67 -32.39
CA PHE A 340 -1.39 14.58 -31.10
C PHE A 340 -2.79 15.21 -31.13
N PHE A 341 -2.91 16.37 -31.79
CA PHE A 341 -4.20 17.05 -32.02
C PHE A 341 -4.70 16.99 -33.47
N SER A 342 -4.10 16.14 -34.33
CA SER A 342 -4.45 16.10 -35.76
C SER A 342 -5.87 15.61 -36.02
N LYS A 343 -6.46 14.88 -35.06
CA LYS A 343 -7.81 14.32 -35.13
C LYS A 343 -8.90 15.27 -34.59
N VAL A 344 -8.53 16.43 -34.02
CA VAL A 344 -9.49 17.44 -33.53
C VAL A 344 -10.06 18.21 -34.73
N LYS A 345 -11.32 17.94 -35.08
CA LYS A 345 -11.97 18.47 -36.29
C LYS A 345 -12.56 19.87 -36.13
N ASN A 346 -13.05 20.22 -34.94
CA ASN A 346 -13.67 21.52 -34.66
C ASN A 346 -12.72 22.30 -33.74
N LYS A 347 -11.76 23.03 -34.29
CA LYS A 347 -10.78 23.75 -33.45
C LYS A 347 -11.35 25.09 -32.97
N ILE A 348 -10.95 25.51 -31.76
CA ILE A 348 -11.38 26.81 -31.20
C ILE A 348 -10.54 27.92 -31.82
N GLU A 349 -11.13 28.79 -32.62
CA GLU A 349 -10.36 29.84 -33.30
C GLU A 349 -10.01 31.02 -32.40
N ASN A 350 -10.92 31.39 -31.48
CA ASN A 350 -10.68 32.47 -30.52
C ASN A 350 -9.99 31.92 -29.26
N LEU A 351 -8.71 32.25 -29.10
CA LEU A 351 -7.89 31.78 -27.99
C LEU A 351 -7.88 32.71 -26.77
N GLU A 352 -8.54 33.87 -26.83
CA GLU A 352 -8.46 34.87 -25.75
C GLU A 352 -9.41 34.56 -24.58
N ASN A 353 -10.56 33.94 -24.85
CA ASN A 353 -11.61 33.63 -23.85
C ASN A 353 -11.92 32.14 -23.78
N LEU A 354 -10.92 31.32 -23.43
CA LEU A 354 -11.10 29.87 -23.30
C LEU A 354 -11.92 29.47 -22.06
N ASP A 355 -11.89 30.29 -21.01
CA ASP A 355 -12.47 29.96 -19.70
C ASP A 355 -14.01 30.06 -19.65
N GLU A 356 -14.61 30.67 -20.68
CA GLU A 356 -16.07 30.87 -20.80
C GLU A 356 -16.72 29.96 -21.85
N LEU A 357 -15.94 29.10 -22.52
CA LEU A 357 -16.44 28.20 -23.56
C LEU A 357 -17.33 27.09 -22.98
N GLN A 358 -18.37 26.73 -23.73
CA GLN A 358 -19.25 25.62 -23.43
C GLN A 358 -19.21 24.56 -24.53
N ALA A 359 -19.57 23.33 -24.18
CA ALA A 359 -19.74 22.25 -25.13
C ALA A 359 -20.83 22.58 -26.16
N GLU A 360 -20.60 22.21 -27.42
CA GLU A 360 -21.61 22.37 -28.47
C GLU A 360 -22.79 21.39 -28.25
N PRO A 361 -24.01 21.72 -28.73
CA PRO A 361 -25.14 20.80 -28.62
C PRO A 361 -24.83 19.43 -29.27
N GLY A 362 -24.80 18.37 -28.45
CA GLY A 362 -24.48 17.01 -28.87
C GLY A 362 -22.99 16.64 -28.85
N GLU A 363 -22.12 17.53 -28.39
CA GLU A 363 -20.72 17.23 -28.09
C GLU A 363 -20.60 16.47 -26.75
N SER A 364 -19.79 15.42 -26.70
CA SER A 364 -19.49 14.73 -25.45
C SER A 364 -18.44 15.49 -24.64
N ASP A 365 -18.46 15.36 -23.32
CA ASP A 365 -17.48 16.00 -22.42
C ASP A 365 -16.03 15.69 -22.82
N GLU A 366 -15.76 14.46 -23.28
CA GLU A 366 -14.45 14.05 -23.78
C GLU A 366 -14.01 14.82 -25.03
N LYS A 367 -14.93 15.02 -25.99
CA LYS A 367 -14.65 15.79 -27.21
C LYS A 367 -14.44 17.27 -26.90
N PHE A 368 -15.26 17.80 -26.01
CA PHE A 368 -15.13 19.18 -25.54
C PHE A 368 -13.81 19.41 -24.82
N ALA A 369 -13.44 18.53 -23.88
CA ALA A 369 -12.17 18.60 -23.16
C ALA A 369 -10.96 18.52 -24.11
N LEU A 370 -10.99 17.61 -25.08
CA LEU A 370 -9.91 17.47 -26.06
C LEU A 370 -9.75 18.72 -26.93
N ARG A 371 -10.86 19.32 -27.35
CA ARG A 371 -10.91 20.58 -28.11
C ARG A 371 -10.38 21.75 -27.28
N LEU A 372 -10.73 21.82 -26.00
CA LEU A 372 -10.27 22.84 -25.06
C LEU A 372 -8.76 22.71 -24.78
N GLN A 373 -8.26 21.50 -24.54
CA GLN A 373 -6.84 21.21 -24.37
C GLN A 373 -6.01 21.59 -25.60
N GLU A 374 -6.50 21.29 -26.80
CA GLU A 374 -5.89 21.71 -28.07
C GLU A 374 -5.79 23.24 -28.18
N ALA A 375 -6.85 23.95 -27.77
CA ALA A 375 -6.91 25.41 -27.82
C ALA A 375 -5.96 26.06 -26.79
N HIS A 376 -5.90 25.56 -25.55
CA HIS A 376 -4.94 26.01 -24.55
C HIS A 376 -3.50 25.77 -25.02
N TYR A 377 -3.24 24.62 -25.65
CA TYR A 377 -1.94 24.32 -26.22
C TYR A 377 -1.55 25.32 -27.32
N ARG A 378 -2.44 25.60 -28.29
CA ARG A 378 -2.21 26.63 -29.31
C ARG A 378 -2.05 28.03 -28.71
N ARG A 379 -2.77 28.37 -27.64
CA ARG A 379 -2.66 29.66 -26.94
C ARG A 379 -1.29 29.82 -26.27
N ALA A 380 -0.76 28.76 -25.67
CA ALA A 380 0.55 28.79 -25.02
C ALA A 380 1.71 28.97 -26.03
N LEU A 381 1.53 28.52 -27.27
CA LEU A 381 2.55 28.61 -28.33
C LEU A 381 2.53 29.95 -29.10
N LYS A 382 1.38 30.64 -29.21
CA LYS A 382 1.31 32.02 -29.75
C LYS A 382 1.94 33.00 -28.80
#